data_AF-A0A2G5SH86-F1
#
_entry.id   AF-A0A2G5SH86-F1
#
_cell.length_a   1.000
_cell.length_b   1.000
_cell.length_c   1.000
_cell.angle_alpha   90.00
_cell.angle_beta   90.00
_cell.angle_gamma   90.00
#
_symmetry.space_group_name_H-M   'P 1'
#
loop_
_entity.id
_entity.type
_entity.pdbx_description
1 polymer ?
#
loop_
_entity_poly.entity_id
_entity_poly.type
_entity_poly.pdbx_seq_one_letter_code
_entity_poly.pdbx_strand_id
1 'polypeptide(L)'
;MRFFILFSLAILVYADVPGCPNGLMSFNYSKLPVVFPSGGDLQTFPDFYNCQLQISVPLGYFAIFTLDVNSANPGKNAPVQVIDQTNQTENVFHSETEEFYLISKGGSINLSTGNSKTQFRVQINWKQYLRGLIFFNGPYWNSTILGTGRQIFDRKSQFVTSAPYNHYLTVLFLGNSAETDIQFVEQLYENTQQFTEIQTLVYNGNITRELTMEASGNGKSIVQTYSSHSIVEGILSIDGTEYLDVYPHEGLKNMSNSIIRYRASDSSSQLPQQFNGQPNSYVLTGGKAKITLSNVQSRLEETKDFGRSGFLESRYFGQPWMDQDFKFGLKAVNSTTPTVFKFEFGTVPLENQDTLHVTIYNGGVDQTISYYNKKPTNGSLEVIGDYCTVSYDTGIGGIHNGSLIRYTVTQPKLTIGLSGIFSFVFVALNVFAFH
;
A
#
# COMPACT_ATOMS: atom_id res chain seq x y z
N MET A 1 -63.70 -10.55 42.22
CA MET A 1 -62.86 -10.27 41.03
C MET A 1 -62.14 -8.96 41.26
N ARG A 2 -60.86 -8.98 41.66
CA ARG A 2 -60.03 -7.78 41.86
C ARG A 2 -58.86 -7.88 40.88
N PHE A 3 -58.84 -6.99 39.89
CA PHE A 3 -57.74 -6.85 38.95
C PHE A 3 -56.54 -6.26 39.68
N PHE A 4 -55.45 -7.02 39.78
CA PHE A 4 -54.14 -6.48 40.14
C PHE A 4 -53.47 -6.00 38.84
N ILE A 5 -53.33 -4.68 38.70
CA ILE A 5 -52.53 -4.07 37.63
C ILE A 5 -51.08 -4.08 38.11
N LEU A 6 -50.27 -4.95 37.51
CA LEU A 6 -48.81 -4.93 37.64
C LEU A 6 -48.27 -3.74 36.86
N PHE A 7 -47.83 -2.70 37.56
CA PHE A 7 -46.98 -1.66 36.99
C PHE A 7 -45.58 -2.23 36.80
N SER A 8 -45.25 -2.64 35.57
CA SER A 8 -43.89 -2.96 35.16
C SER A 8 -43.10 -1.65 35.09
N LEU A 9 -42.41 -1.30 36.18
CA LEU A 9 -41.42 -0.22 36.18
C LEU A 9 -40.23 -0.69 35.32
N ALA A 10 -40.18 -0.27 34.06
CA ALA A 10 -39.00 -0.45 33.22
C ALA A 10 -37.89 0.43 33.80
N ILE A 11 -36.97 -0.17 34.56
CA ILE A 11 -35.75 0.50 34.99
C ILE A 11 -34.87 0.62 33.74
N LEU A 12 -34.92 1.79 33.09
CA LEU A 12 -33.88 2.22 32.17
C LEU A 12 -32.60 2.33 32.99
N VAL A 13 -31.73 1.32 32.89
CA VAL A 13 -30.36 1.39 33.39
C VAL A 13 -29.63 2.38 32.49
N TYR A 14 -29.68 3.67 32.83
CA TYR A 14 -28.67 4.60 32.34
C TYR A 14 -27.34 4.12 32.92
N ALA A 15 -26.35 3.88 32.05
CA ALA A 15 -25.00 3.67 32.52
C ALA A 15 -24.60 4.90 33.35
N ASP A 16 -24.30 4.70 34.63
CA ASP A 16 -23.83 5.77 35.50
C ASP A 16 -22.54 6.35 34.90
N VAL A 17 -22.55 7.66 34.64
CA VAL A 17 -21.38 8.37 34.14
C VAL A 17 -20.23 8.16 35.14
N PRO A 18 -19.06 7.64 34.71
CA PRO A 18 -17.97 7.35 35.62
C PRO A 18 -17.53 8.60 36.38
N GLY A 19 -17.41 8.49 37.71
CA GLY A 19 -16.81 9.55 38.51
C GLY A 19 -15.36 9.81 38.07
N CYS A 20 -14.93 11.08 38.14
CA CYS A 20 -13.54 11.47 37.90
C CYS A 20 -12.84 11.76 39.25
N PRO A 21 -12.37 10.73 39.97
CA PRO A 21 -11.74 10.91 41.27
C PRO A 21 -10.50 11.80 41.13
N ASN A 22 -10.45 12.88 41.92
CA ASN A 22 -9.40 13.90 41.90
C ASN A 22 -9.28 14.72 40.60
N GLY A 23 -10.28 14.70 39.72
CA GLY A 23 -10.30 15.49 38.49
C GLY A 23 -9.36 15.00 37.38
N LEU A 24 -8.76 13.81 37.54
CA LEU A 24 -7.85 13.21 36.57
C LEU A 24 -8.17 11.72 36.40
N MET A 25 -8.31 11.28 35.15
CA MET A 25 -8.32 9.87 34.76
C MET A 25 -7.15 9.62 33.82
N SER A 26 -6.48 8.47 33.99
CA SER A 26 -5.33 8.10 33.16
C SER A 26 -5.64 6.87 32.34
N PHE A 27 -5.47 6.99 31.03
CA PHE A 27 -5.52 5.92 30.07
C PHE A 27 -4.10 5.57 29.66
N ASN A 28 -3.65 4.42 30.16
CA ASN A 28 -2.38 3.85 29.76
C ASN A 28 -2.56 2.90 28.57
N TYR A 29 -1.44 2.57 27.93
CA TYR A 29 -1.40 1.58 26.86
C TYR A 29 -2.23 0.34 27.18
N SER A 30 -3.10 -0.02 26.23
CA SER A 30 -3.90 -1.24 26.22
C SER A 30 -3.76 -1.93 24.88
N LYS A 31 -3.81 -3.27 24.89
CA LYS A 31 -3.85 -4.10 23.67
C LYS A 31 -5.19 -4.02 22.95
N LEU A 32 -6.26 -3.73 23.68
CA LEU A 32 -7.61 -3.58 23.14
C LEU A 32 -7.99 -2.09 23.10
N PRO A 33 -8.83 -1.66 22.13
CA PRO A 33 -9.38 -0.32 22.12
C PRO A 33 -10.01 0.01 23.47
N VAL A 34 -9.67 1.17 24.01
CA VAL A 34 -10.27 1.70 25.23
C VAL A 34 -11.40 2.63 24.81
N VAL A 35 -12.58 2.45 25.38
CA VAL A 35 -13.71 3.34 25.13
C VAL A 35 -14.15 4.00 26.42
N PHE A 36 -14.33 5.30 26.39
CA PHE A 36 -14.82 6.08 27.52
C PHE A 36 -15.95 7.01 27.07
N PRO A 37 -17.08 7.05 27.80
CA PRO A 37 -17.42 6.22 28.97
C PRO A 37 -17.61 4.73 28.61
N SER A 38 -17.53 3.85 29.62
CA SER A 38 -17.67 2.40 29.43
C SER A 38 -19.08 2.05 28.94
N GLY A 39 -19.18 1.40 27.78
CA GLY A 39 -20.45 1.05 27.13
C GLY A 39 -20.47 1.34 25.63
N GLY A 40 -19.61 2.25 25.16
CA GLY A 40 -19.45 2.53 23.73
C GLY A 40 -20.44 3.52 23.13
N ASP A 41 -21.53 3.81 23.82
CA ASP A 41 -22.51 4.81 23.40
C ASP A 41 -22.10 6.24 23.76
N LEU A 42 -22.58 7.20 22.96
CA LEU A 42 -22.44 8.62 23.27
C LEU A 42 -23.35 8.96 24.47
N GLN A 43 -22.76 9.30 25.61
CA GLN A 43 -23.50 9.55 26.86
C GLN A 43 -23.49 11.03 27.24
N THR A 44 -24.60 11.49 27.82
CA THR A 44 -24.73 12.83 28.38
C THR A 44 -24.11 12.89 29.78
N PHE A 45 -23.12 13.74 29.96
CA PHE A 45 -22.44 13.95 31.23
C PHE A 45 -23.21 14.96 32.12
N PRO A 46 -23.10 14.88 33.46
CA PRO A 46 -23.69 15.86 34.37
C PRO A 46 -23.16 17.27 34.12
N ASP A 47 -23.96 18.26 34.46
CA ASP A 47 -23.51 19.65 34.47
C ASP A 47 -22.37 19.85 35.49
N PHE A 48 -21.45 20.75 35.16
CA PHE A 48 -20.26 21.12 35.92
C PHE A 48 -19.29 19.96 36.18
N TYR A 49 -19.36 18.90 35.35
CA TYR A 49 -18.41 17.82 35.34
C TYR A 49 -17.08 18.31 34.77
N ASN A 50 -16.00 18.07 35.53
CA ASN A 50 -14.64 18.44 35.14
C ASN A 50 -13.74 17.22 35.29
N CYS A 51 -13.07 16.84 34.20
CA CYS A 51 -12.13 15.74 34.21
C CYS A 51 -11.05 15.94 33.16
N GLN A 52 -9.80 15.74 33.55
CA GLN A 52 -8.69 15.61 32.63
C GLN A 52 -8.46 14.13 32.33
N LEU A 53 -8.54 13.75 31.06
CA LEU A 53 -8.24 12.42 30.57
C LEU A 53 -6.81 12.41 30.05
N GLN A 54 -5.86 11.96 30.87
CA GLN A 54 -4.46 11.81 30.46
C GLN A 54 -4.30 10.53 29.64
N ILE A 55 -3.80 10.66 28.41
CA ILE A 55 -3.52 9.53 27.53
C ILE A 55 -2.00 9.37 27.48
N SER A 56 -1.48 8.30 28.06
CA SER A 56 -0.05 8.01 28.00
C SER A 56 0.27 7.20 26.76
N VAL A 57 1.35 7.59 26.07
CA VAL A 57 1.86 6.87 24.91
C VAL A 57 3.24 6.32 25.30
N PRO A 58 3.41 4.98 25.34
CA PRO A 58 4.71 4.41 25.65
C PRO A 58 5.69 4.62 24.50
N LEU A 59 6.98 4.59 24.81
CA LEU A 59 8.03 4.72 23.81
C LEU A 59 7.84 3.67 22.70
N GLY A 60 7.79 4.12 21.45
CA GLY A 60 7.62 3.23 20.29
C GLY A 60 6.17 2.95 19.90
N TYR A 61 5.19 3.63 20.50
CA TYR A 61 3.80 3.61 20.09
C TYR A 61 3.30 5.01 19.72
N PHE A 62 2.11 5.08 19.12
CA PHE A 62 1.23 6.25 19.09
C PHE A 62 -0.17 5.84 19.51
N ALA A 63 -0.93 6.80 20.04
CA ALA A 63 -2.36 6.66 20.24
C ALA A 63 -3.10 7.37 19.10
N ILE A 64 -4.07 6.68 18.52
CA ILE A 64 -5.14 7.28 17.71
C ILE A 64 -6.36 7.31 18.59
N PHE A 65 -7.10 8.41 18.62
CA PHE A 65 -8.42 8.39 19.22
C PHE A 65 -9.48 9.11 18.39
N THR A 66 -10.69 8.55 18.41
CA THR A 66 -11.88 9.19 17.86
C THR A 66 -12.65 9.87 18.97
N LEU A 67 -13.13 11.09 18.68
CA LEU A 67 -13.80 11.97 19.63
C LEU A 67 -15.17 12.38 19.09
N ASP A 68 -16.20 12.13 19.90
CA ASP A 68 -17.56 12.60 19.67
C ASP A 68 -17.95 13.58 20.78
N VAL A 69 -18.38 14.77 20.38
CA VAL A 69 -18.82 15.82 21.30
C VAL A 69 -20.09 16.44 20.76
N ASN A 70 -21.15 16.42 21.57
CA ASN A 70 -22.36 17.15 21.26
C ASN A 70 -22.80 17.94 22.48
N SER A 71 -22.84 19.27 22.39
CA SER A 71 -23.32 20.12 23.48
C SER A 71 -24.55 20.88 23.02
N ALA A 72 -25.62 20.82 23.81
CA ALA A 72 -26.86 21.51 23.49
C ALA A 72 -26.73 23.03 23.66
N ASN A 73 -25.91 23.47 24.64
CA ASN A 73 -25.68 24.89 24.93
C ASN A 73 -24.20 25.17 25.22
N PRO A 74 -23.29 24.97 24.25
CA PRO A 74 -21.88 25.26 24.46
C PRO A 74 -21.74 26.76 24.73
N GLY A 75 -21.22 27.13 25.90
CA GLY A 75 -21.00 28.52 26.26
C GLY A 75 -19.87 29.17 25.44
N LYS A 76 -19.19 30.17 26.00
CA LYS A 76 -18.01 30.79 25.36
C LYS A 76 -16.76 29.91 25.40
N ASN A 77 -16.72 28.94 26.32
CA ASN A 77 -15.60 28.02 26.50
C ASN A 77 -15.96 26.68 25.87
N ALA A 78 -14.98 26.04 25.21
CA ALA A 78 -15.19 24.73 24.64
C ALA A 78 -15.42 23.69 25.76
N PRO A 79 -16.44 22.84 25.63
CA PRO A 79 -16.72 21.78 26.59
C PRO A 79 -15.61 20.71 26.60
N VAL A 80 -14.86 20.59 25.50
CA VAL A 80 -13.72 19.69 25.37
C VAL A 80 -12.52 20.44 24.81
N GLN A 81 -11.35 20.21 25.41
CA GLN A 81 -10.08 20.69 24.88
C GLN A 81 -9.11 19.53 24.71
N VAL A 82 -8.58 19.34 23.50
CA VAL A 82 -7.52 18.36 23.25
C VAL A 82 -6.18 19.06 23.37
N ILE A 83 -5.28 18.51 24.19
CA ILE A 83 -3.93 19.02 24.41
C ILE A 83 -2.94 17.98 23.93
N ASP A 84 -2.13 18.34 22.93
CA ASP A 84 -1.15 17.44 22.32
C ASP A 84 0.17 17.35 23.10
N GLN A 85 1.09 16.52 22.62
CA GLN A 85 2.43 16.35 23.21
C GLN A 85 3.30 17.63 23.23
N THR A 86 2.90 18.68 22.50
CA THR A 86 3.60 19.97 22.42
C THR A 86 2.93 21.06 23.26
N ASN A 87 1.90 20.70 24.04
CA ASN A 87 1.02 21.60 24.78
C ASN A 87 0.19 22.55 23.89
N GLN A 88 0.01 22.23 22.61
CA GLN A 88 -0.96 22.93 21.77
C GLN A 88 -2.36 22.47 22.15
N THR A 89 -3.29 23.42 22.23
CA THR A 89 -4.67 23.19 22.67
C THR A 89 -5.62 23.43 21.53
N GLU A 90 -6.48 22.45 21.26
CA GLU A 90 -7.58 22.53 20.32
C GLU A 90 -8.91 22.54 21.07
N ASN A 91 -9.75 23.52 20.75
CA ASN A 91 -11.04 23.76 21.40
C ASN A 91 -12.15 23.09 20.59
N VAL A 92 -12.76 22.03 21.15
CA VAL A 92 -13.79 21.23 20.48
C VAL A 92 -15.17 21.57 21.05
N PHE A 93 -15.99 22.24 20.24
CA PHE A 93 -17.37 22.62 20.59
C PHE A 93 -18.40 21.57 20.16
N HIS A 94 -18.11 20.87 19.08
CA HIS A 94 -18.93 19.81 18.51
C HIS A 94 -18.06 18.96 17.59
N SER A 95 -18.21 17.63 17.65
CA SER A 95 -17.56 16.70 16.75
C SER A 95 -18.41 15.44 16.57
N GLU A 96 -18.48 14.95 15.34
CA GLU A 96 -19.04 13.65 14.99
C GLU A 96 -17.89 12.81 14.42
N THR A 97 -17.29 11.96 15.25
CA THR A 97 -16.15 11.08 14.93
C THR A 97 -14.89 11.80 14.44
N GLU A 98 -14.45 12.84 15.15
CA GLU A 98 -13.19 13.52 14.84
C GLU A 98 -11.98 12.73 15.32
N GLU A 99 -10.95 12.58 14.49
CA GLU A 99 -9.79 11.74 14.78
C GLU A 99 -8.56 12.56 15.15
N PHE A 100 -7.92 12.17 16.25
CA PHE A 100 -6.73 12.80 16.79
C PHE A 100 -5.58 11.81 16.96
N TYR A 101 -4.36 12.34 16.94
CA TYR A 101 -3.13 11.57 17.01
C TYR A 101 -2.24 12.10 18.13
N LEU A 102 -1.80 11.20 19.01
CA LEU A 102 -0.84 11.50 20.07
C LEU A 102 0.40 10.63 19.92
N ILE A 103 1.56 11.28 19.96
CA ILE A 103 2.88 10.65 19.88
C ILE A 103 3.71 10.96 21.14
N SER A 104 4.91 10.38 21.24
CA SER A 104 5.85 10.68 22.35
C SER A 104 5.27 10.32 23.72
N LYS A 105 5.40 11.18 24.74
CA LYS A 105 4.83 10.99 26.11
C LYS A 105 3.30 10.97 26.16
N GLY A 106 2.62 11.23 25.03
CA GLY A 106 1.16 11.32 24.94
C GLY A 106 0.64 12.75 25.10
N GLY A 107 -0.62 12.88 25.50
CA GLY A 107 -1.35 14.13 25.62
C GLY A 107 -2.56 13.98 26.54
N SER A 108 -3.45 14.97 26.57
CA SER A 108 -4.62 14.95 27.46
C SER A 108 -5.86 15.55 26.82
N ILE A 109 -7.03 15.13 27.28
CA ILE A 109 -8.31 15.73 26.92
C ILE A 109 -8.91 16.34 28.18
N ASN A 110 -9.15 17.65 28.20
CA ASN A 110 -9.89 18.30 29.26
C ASN A 110 -11.37 18.32 28.91
N LEU A 111 -12.20 17.65 29.72
CA LEU A 111 -13.66 17.68 29.63
C LEU A 111 -14.20 18.60 30.73
N SER A 112 -14.91 19.66 30.34
CA SER A 112 -15.53 20.64 31.23
C SER A 112 -16.95 20.97 30.74
N THR A 113 -17.95 20.31 31.30
CA THR A 113 -19.31 20.33 30.72
C THR A 113 -20.09 21.61 30.99
N GLY A 114 -19.69 22.43 31.97
CA GLY A 114 -20.42 23.64 32.35
C GLY A 114 -21.92 23.36 32.55
N ASN A 115 -22.80 24.21 32.03
CA ASN A 115 -24.24 23.95 31.98
C ASN A 115 -24.71 23.70 30.53
N SER A 116 -23.96 22.85 29.80
CA SER A 116 -24.13 22.68 28.35
C SER A 116 -24.76 21.36 27.92
N LYS A 117 -25.08 20.47 28.88
CA LYS A 117 -25.56 19.10 28.62
C LYS A 117 -24.68 18.36 27.61
N THR A 118 -23.36 18.41 27.83
CA THR A 118 -22.37 17.79 26.93
C THR A 118 -22.56 16.28 26.87
N GLN A 119 -22.66 15.76 25.66
CA GLN A 119 -22.46 14.37 25.34
C GLN A 119 -21.03 14.16 24.88
N PHE A 120 -20.38 13.12 25.40
CA PHE A 120 -18.97 12.87 25.14
C PHE A 120 -18.69 11.38 24.96
N ARG A 121 -17.88 11.05 23.97
CA ARG A 121 -17.28 9.72 23.81
C ARG A 121 -15.87 9.86 23.24
N VAL A 122 -14.95 9.06 23.76
CA VAL A 122 -13.61 8.89 23.19
C VAL A 122 -13.29 7.41 23.04
N GLN A 123 -12.74 7.01 21.90
CA GLN A 123 -12.23 5.65 21.67
C GLN A 123 -10.75 5.73 21.33
N ILE A 124 -9.90 5.08 22.12
CA ILE A 124 -8.44 5.20 22.04
C ILE A 124 -7.84 3.85 21.63
N ASN A 125 -6.93 3.88 20.66
CA ASN A 125 -6.19 2.72 20.20
C ASN A 125 -4.69 3.03 20.11
N TRP A 126 -3.84 2.13 20.61
CA TRP A 126 -2.38 2.28 20.55
C TRP A 126 -1.79 1.38 19.47
N LYS A 127 -0.97 1.96 18.59
CA LYS A 127 -0.29 1.25 17.51
C LYS A 127 1.23 1.42 17.63
N GLN A 128 2.01 0.39 17.29
CA GLN A 128 3.46 0.38 17.45
C GLN A 128 4.21 0.83 16.17
N TYR A 129 5.30 1.57 16.33
CA TYR A 129 6.16 2.06 15.24
C TYR A 129 7.50 1.30 15.19
N LEU A 130 7.66 0.16 14.48
CA LEU A 130 8.96 -0.47 14.11
C LEU A 130 10.11 -0.54 15.18
N ARG A 131 9.82 -0.26 16.46
CA ARG A 131 10.69 -0.21 17.66
C ARG A 131 10.36 -1.34 18.61
N GLY A 132 9.33 -2.13 18.29
CA GLY A 132 9.06 -3.42 18.91
C GLY A 132 10.02 -4.51 18.47
N LEU A 133 10.85 -4.26 17.46
CA LEU A 133 11.91 -5.16 17.03
C LEU A 133 13.19 -4.86 17.80
N ILE A 134 13.64 -5.79 18.64
CA ILE A 134 14.95 -5.74 19.28
C ILE A 134 15.83 -6.84 18.68
N PHE A 135 17.00 -6.44 18.21
CA PHE A 135 17.97 -7.33 17.58
C PHE A 135 19.08 -7.69 18.56
N PHE A 136 19.43 -8.98 18.65
CA PHE A 136 20.50 -9.48 19.51
C PHE A 136 21.55 -10.25 18.70
N ASN A 137 22.82 -10.04 19.02
CA ASN A 137 23.98 -10.73 18.48
C ASN A 137 24.20 -12.05 19.23
N GLY A 138 23.43 -13.08 18.85
CA GLY A 138 23.47 -14.41 19.45
C GLY A 138 22.12 -15.15 19.38
N PRO A 139 22.10 -16.44 19.76
CA PRO A 139 20.93 -17.33 19.61
C PRO A 139 19.79 -17.08 20.59
N TYR A 140 19.98 -16.20 21.56
CA TYR A 140 19.02 -15.99 22.64
C TYR A 140 18.73 -14.49 22.87
N TRP A 141 17.57 -14.19 23.44
CA TRP A 141 17.11 -12.84 23.81
C TRP A 141 17.96 -12.17 24.91
N ASN A 142 18.88 -12.90 25.53
CA ASN A 142 19.85 -12.36 26.49
C ASN A 142 21.26 -12.17 25.89
N SER A 143 21.41 -12.32 24.57
CA SER A 143 22.68 -12.04 23.88
C SER A 143 22.93 -10.52 23.78
N THR A 144 24.07 -10.10 23.22
CA THR A 144 24.40 -8.66 23.13
C THR A 144 23.38 -7.91 22.27
N ILE A 145 22.75 -6.86 22.80
CA ILE A 145 21.78 -6.04 22.06
C ILE A 145 22.50 -5.26 20.95
N LEU A 146 22.05 -5.44 19.71
CA LEU A 146 22.53 -4.70 18.54
C LEU A 146 21.79 -3.37 18.34
N GLY A 147 20.52 -3.31 18.76
CA GLY A 147 19.68 -2.12 18.69
C GLY A 147 18.22 -2.45 18.39
N THR A 148 17.41 -1.40 18.28
CA THR A 148 16.03 -1.50 17.79
C THR A 148 15.98 -1.51 16.26
N GLY A 149 14.90 -2.04 15.67
CA GLY A 149 14.68 -1.99 14.22
C GLY A 149 14.80 -0.58 13.65
N ARG A 150 14.30 0.43 14.37
CA ARG A 150 14.47 1.84 13.98
C ARG A 150 15.93 2.29 13.95
N GLN A 151 16.72 1.96 14.97
CA GLN A 151 18.13 2.35 15.03
C GLN A 151 18.96 1.70 13.92
N ILE A 152 18.58 0.50 13.49
CA ILE A 152 19.28 -0.18 12.40
C ILE A 152 18.81 0.34 11.04
N PHE A 153 17.50 0.60 10.89
CA PHE A 153 16.94 1.27 9.71
C PHE A 153 17.62 2.62 9.44
N ASP A 154 17.75 3.47 10.47
CA ASP A 154 18.35 4.80 10.33
C ASP A 154 19.85 4.75 9.92
N ARG A 155 20.55 3.63 10.18
CA ARG A 155 21.97 3.44 9.81
C ARG A 155 22.17 3.06 8.34
N LYS A 156 21.14 2.55 7.66
CA LYS A 156 21.22 2.01 6.29
C LYS A 156 22.33 0.97 6.06
N SER A 157 22.74 0.26 7.10
CA SER A 157 23.89 -0.67 7.08
C SER A 157 23.47 -2.11 7.39
N GLN A 158 24.37 -3.06 7.12
CA GLN A 158 24.15 -4.49 7.34
C GLN A 158 23.85 -4.88 8.81
N PHE A 159 23.08 -5.95 9.00
CA PHE A 159 22.86 -6.63 10.28
C PHE A 159 23.90 -7.75 10.46
N VAL A 160 25.14 -7.42 10.77
CA VAL A 160 26.19 -8.45 10.91
C VAL A 160 26.40 -8.86 12.37
N THR A 161 26.25 -10.15 12.63
CA THR A 161 26.61 -10.78 13.91
C THR A 161 28.12 -11.07 13.92
N SER A 162 28.82 -10.72 14.99
CA SER A 162 30.29 -10.78 15.06
C SER A 162 30.84 -12.14 15.49
N ALA A 163 30.00 -13.19 15.57
CA ALA A 163 30.39 -14.48 16.11
C ALA A 163 31.25 -15.29 15.11
N PRO A 164 32.39 -15.87 15.54
CA PRO A 164 33.30 -16.61 14.66
C PRO A 164 32.77 -18.01 14.24
N TYR A 165 31.77 -18.55 14.94
CA TYR A 165 31.07 -19.79 14.58
C TYR A 165 29.59 -19.67 14.94
N ASN A 166 28.72 -20.11 14.03
CA ASN A 166 27.25 -20.02 14.06
C ASN A 166 26.71 -18.57 14.20
N HIS A 167 26.41 -17.95 13.06
CA HIS A 167 25.80 -16.62 12.99
C HIS A 167 24.33 -16.64 13.44
N TYR A 168 24.08 -16.32 14.71
CA TYR A 168 22.73 -16.23 15.24
C TYR A 168 22.31 -14.77 15.44
N LEU A 169 21.13 -14.42 14.93
CA LEU A 169 20.45 -13.18 15.26
C LEU A 169 19.11 -13.55 15.88
N THR A 170 18.89 -13.08 17.10
CA THR A 170 17.58 -13.15 17.71
C THR A 170 16.84 -11.86 17.44
N VAL A 171 15.59 -11.96 17.00
CA VAL A 171 14.67 -10.83 16.86
C VAL A 171 13.55 -11.00 17.88
N LEU A 172 13.45 -10.07 18.81
CA LEU A 172 12.35 -10.03 19.76
C LEU A 172 11.30 -9.05 19.24
N PHE A 173 10.06 -9.52 19.15
CA PHE A 173 8.88 -8.70 18.87
C PHE A 173 8.20 -8.34 20.19
N LEU A 174 8.27 -7.08 20.58
CA LEU A 174 7.53 -6.51 21.71
C LEU A 174 6.11 -6.12 21.27
N GLY A 175 5.30 -7.10 20.83
CA GLY A 175 3.95 -6.88 20.27
C GLY A 175 3.36 -8.14 19.64
N ASN A 176 2.15 -8.05 19.07
CA ASN A 176 1.64 -9.09 18.17
C ASN A 176 2.19 -8.80 16.76
N SER A 177 3.04 -9.68 16.26
CA SER A 177 3.61 -9.57 14.90
C SER A 177 2.76 -10.37 13.93
N ALA A 178 2.40 -9.78 12.80
CA ALA A 178 1.84 -10.57 11.70
C ALA A 178 2.95 -11.46 11.10
N GLU A 179 2.57 -12.57 10.49
CA GLU A 179 3.49 -13.46 9.76
C GLU A 179 4.30 -12.68 8.71
N THR A 180 3.67 -11.72 8.05
CA THR A 180 4.30 -10.81 7.07
C THR A 180 5.40 -9.93 7.68
N ASP A 181 5.25 -9.50 8.94
CA ASP A 181 6.27 -8.72 9.65
C ASP A 181 7.51 -9.57 9.97
N ILE A 182 7.27 -10.83 10.37
CA ILE A 182 8.33 -11.78 10.69
C ILE A 182 9.13 -12.11 9.42
N GLN A 183 8.42 -12.48 8.34
CA GLN A 183 9.03 -12.83 7.06
C GLN A 183 9.85 -11.67 6.47
N PHE A 184 9.34 -10.43 6.56
CA PHE A 184 10.06 -9.24 6.12
C PHE A 184 11.39 -9.06 6.87
N VAL A 185 11.39 -9.23 8.20
CA VAL A 185 12.61 -9.08 9.02
C VAL A 185 13.59 -10.24 8.81
N GLU A 186 13.10 -11.46 8.68
CA GLU A 186 13.92 -12.64 8.37
C GLU A 186 14.64 -12.47 7.03
N GLN A 187 13.92 -12.04 5.98
CA GLN A 187 14.52 -11.80 4.68
C GLN A 187 15.56 -10.69 4.68
N LEU A 188 15.29 -9.59 5.40
CA LEU A 188 16.29 -8.55 5.62
C LEU A 188 17.54 -9.20 6.21
N TYR A 189 17.42 -9.94 7.32
CA TYR A 189 18.56 -10.54 7.99
C TYR A 189 19.34 -11.52 7.11
N GLU A 190 18.68 -12.55 6.57
CA GLU A 190 19.32 -13.61 5.76
C GLU A 190 20.09 -13.03 4.57
N ASN A 191 19.56 -11.95 3.97
CA ASN A 191 20.11 -11.37 2.76
C ASN A 191 20.99 -10.14 3.00
N THR A 192 21.16 -9.68 4.25
CA THR A 192 21.91 -8.42 4.51
C THR A 192 23.38 -8.47 4.10
N GLN A 193 24.04 -9.62 4.19
CA GLN A 193 25.49 -9.74 4.01
C GLN A 193 25.97 -9.35 2.59
N GLN A 194 25.08 -9.46 1.60
CA GLN A 194 25.38 -9.17 0.19
C GLN A 194 25.08 -7.71 -0.22
N PHE A 195 24.48 -6.90 0.65
CA PHE A 195 24.10 -5.51 0.35
C PHE A 195 24.92 -4.51 1.16
N THR A 196 25.49 -3.51 0.51
CA THR A 196 26.23 -2.41 1.15
C THR A 196 25.30 -1.29 1.62
N GLU A 197 24.12 -1.16 1.01
CA GLU A 197 23.06 -0.25 1.41
C GLU A 197 21.73 -0.98 1.43
N ILE A 198 20.95 -0.75 2.50
CA ILE A 198 19.64 -1.34 2.68
C ILE A 198 18.65 -0.22 3.03
N GLN A 199 17.58 -0.13 2.25
CA GLN A 199 16.49 0.82 2.44
C GLN A 199 15.14 0.10 2.43
N THR A 200 14.15 0.73 3.06
CA THR A 200 12.77 0.23 3.09
C THR A 200 11.79 1.35 2.78
N LEU A 201 10.75 1.04 2.02
CA LEU A 201 9.60 1.90 1.77
C LEU A 201 8.33 1.23 2.30
N VAL A 202 7.75 1.81 3.34
CA VAL A 202 6.49 1.32 3.93
C VAL A 202 5.31 2.06 3.31
N TYR A 203 4.37 1.31 2.75
CA TYR A 203 3.09 1.84 2.25
C TYR A 203 2.03 1.78 3.35
N ASN A 204 1.90 2.89 4.09
CA ASN A 204 0.82 3.11 5.07
C ASN A 204 -0.34 3.96 4.50
N GLY A 205 -0.51 3.92 3.17
CA GLY A 205 -1.44 4.73 2.39
C GLY A 205 -0.94 4.90 0.97
N ASN A 206 -1.56 5.80 0.21
CA ASN A 206 -1.13 6.15 -1.14
C ASN A 206 0.15 6.99 -1.11
N ILE A 207 1.28 6.38 -1.45
CA ILE A 207 2.59 6.99 -1.41
C ILE A 207 3.24 6.86 -2.78
N THR A 208 3.86 7.95 -3.22
CA THR A 208 4.93 7.92 -4.21
C THR A 208 6.18 8.45 -3.56
N ARG A 209 7.29 7.73 -3.70
CA ARG A 209 8.58 8.12 -3.13
C ARG A 209 9.70 7.91 -4.11
N GLU A 210 10.51 8.95 -4.24
CA GLU A 210 11.82 8.86 -4.88
C GLU A 210 12.86 8.45 -3.85
N LEU A 211 13.71 7.50 -4.22
CA LEU A 211 14.78 6.93 -3.40
C LEU A 211 16.08 6.96 -4.19
N THR A 212 17.18 7.28 -3.52
CA THR A 212 18.53 7.19 -4.08
C THR A 212 19.20 5.95 -3.55
N MET A 213 19.71 5.12 -4.45
CA MET A 213 20.41 3.87 -4.18
C MET A 213 21.87 4.03 -4.60
N GLU A 214 22.79 3.61 -3.74
CA GLU A 214 24.23 3.68 -3.97
C GLU A 214 24.89 2.31 -3.70
N ALA A 215 25.21 1.61 -4.77
CA ALA A 215 25.96 0.37 -4.72
C ALA A 215 27.46 0.70 -4.83
N SER A 216 28.16 0.77 -3.70
CA SER A 216 29.56 1.16 -3.63
C SER A 216 30.51 0.01 -3.99
N GLY A 217 31.46 0.25 -4.90
CA GLY A 217 32.46 -0.74 -5.30
C GLY A 217 31.82 -1.97 -5.97
N ASN A 218 32.10 -3.16 -5.43
CA ASN A 218 31.46 -4.42 -5.86
C ASN A 218 30.18 -4.75 -5.05
N GLY A 219 29.71 -3.82 -4.21
CA GLY A 219 28.52 -3.98 -3.39
C GLY A 219 27.22 -3.89 -4.18
N LYS A 220 26.12 -4.31 -3.56
CA LYS A 220 24.75 -4.14 -4.07
C LYS A 220 23.97 -3.21 -3.14
N SER A 221 23.04 -2.44 -3.68
CA SER A 221 22.08 -1.67 -2.87
C SER A 221 20.70 -2.28 -3.02
N ILE A 222 19.92 -2.33 -1.94
CA ILE A 222 18.54 -2.85 -1.97
C ILE A 222 17.56 -1.83 -1.41
N VAL A 223 16.39 -1.75 -2.05
CA VAL A 223 15.18 -1.13 -1.51
C VAL A 223 14.14 -2.24 -1.40
N GLN A 224 13.58 -2.47 -0.22
CA GLN A 224 12.45 -3.37 -0.06
C GLN A 224 11.19 -2.57 0.25
N THR A 225 10.09 -2.90 -0.39
CA THR A 225 8.81 -2.32 -0.04
C THR A 225 8.12 -3.16 1.02
N TYR A 226 7.18 -2.55 1.75
CA TYR A 226 6.38 -3.25 2.74
C TYR A 226 4.96 -2.69 2.79
N SER A 227 3.99 -3.56 3.00
CA SER A 227 2.57 -3.26 3.21
C SER A 227 1.96 -4.37 4.07
N SER A 228 0.99 -4.03 4.91
CA SER A 228 0.28 -4.99 5.77
C SER A 228 -0.71 -5.88 5.00
N HIS A 229 -0.99 -5.56 3.74
CA HIS A 229 -1.88 -6.30 2.85
C HIS A 229 -1.28 -6.31 1.44
N SER A 230 -1.75 -7.23 0.58
CA SER A 230 -1.42 -7.22 -0.85
C SER A 230 -1.80 -5.89 -1.49
N ILE A 231 -0.89 -5.31 -2.27
CA ILE A 231 -1.08 -4.03 -2.95
C ILE A 231 -0.67 -4.14 -4.41
N VAL A 232 -1.12 -3.17 -5.20
CA VAL A 232 -0.47 -2.84 -6.47
C VAL A 232 0.59 -1.80 -6.16
N GLU A 233 1.83 -2.10 -6.47
CA GLU A 233 2.94 -1.16 -6.43
C GLU A 233 3.64 -1.10 -7.78
N GLY A 234 4.69 -0.32 -7.91
CA GLY A 234 5.35 -0.18 -9.19
C GLY A 234 6.48 0.81 -9.22
N ILE A 235 7.20 0.76 -10.33
CA ILE A 235 8.26 1.70 -10.67
C ILE A 235 7.66 2.71 -11.66
N LEU A 236 7.76 4.00 -11.32
CA LEU A 236 7.39 5.09 -12.21
C LEU A 236 8.56 5.54 -13.09
N SER A 237 9.77 5.55 -12.53
CA SER A 237 10.98 5.95 -13.25
C SER A 237 12.23 5.39 -12.58
N ILE A 238 13.27 5.22 -13.39
CA ILE A 238 14.63 4.91 -12.96
C ILE A 238 15.53 5.92 -13.67
N ASP A 239 16.44 6.53 -12.93
CA ASP A 239 17.51 7.37 -13.44
C ASP A 239 18.85 6.85 -12.90
N GLY A 240 19.74 6.41 -13.78
CA GLY A 240 20.99 5.77 -13.40
C GLY A 240 21.65 5.09 -14.60
N THR A 241 22.82 4.47 -14.38
CA THR A 241 23.62 3.88 -15.47
C THR A 241 23.63 2.35 -15.48
N GLU A 242 23.39 1.72 -14.33
CA GLU A 242 23.53 0.27 -14.13
C GLU A 242 22.20 -0.47 -14.18
N TYR A 243 22.16 -1.70 -13.65
CA TYR A 243 20.99 -2.56 -13.67
C TYR A 243 20.22 -2.54 -12.35
N LEU A 244 18.89 -2.44 -12.46
CA LEU A 244 17.95 -2.64 -11.37
C LEU A 244 17.19 -3.95 -11.58
N ASP A 245 17.39 -4.91 -10.68
CA ASP A 245 16.65 -6.17 -10.66
C ASP A 245 15.47 -6.07 -9.69
N VAL A 246 14.30 -6.55 -10.11
CA VAL A 246 13.11 -6.65 -9.26
C VAL A 246 12.89 -8.10 -8.89
N TYR A 247 12.81 -8.39 -7.60
CA TYR A 247 12.56 -9.72 -7.07
C TYR A 247 11.22 -9.74 -6.34
N PRO A 248 10.43 -10.82 -6.49
CA PRO A 248 9.25 -11.02 -5.65
C PRO A 248 9.71 -11.25 -4.21
N HIS A 249 8.80 -11.05 -3.25
CA HIS A 249 9.07 -11.17 -1.82
C HIS A 249 9.95 -12.37 -1.47
N GLU A 250 9.53 -13.60 -1.81
CA GLU A 250 10.30 -14.81 -1.45
C GLU A 250 11.50 -15.09 -2.39
N GLY A 251 11.59 -14.42 -3.54
CA GLY A 251 12.66 -14.63 -4.52
C GLY A 251 14.02 -14.10 -4.08
N LEU A 252 14.06 -13.25 -3.03
CA LEU A 252 15.29 -12.62 -2.56
C LEU A 252 16.25 -13.61 -1.87
N LYS A 253 15.74 -14.62 -1.16
CA LYS A 253 16.53 -15.55 -0.31
C LYS A 253 17.71 -16.19 -1.03
N ASN A 254 17.56 -16.48 -2.31
CA ASN A 254 18.61 -17.06 -3.15
C ASN A 254 19.05 -16.13 -4.30
N MET A 255 18.48 -14.92 -4.38
CA MET A 255 18.54 -14.02 -5.54
C MET A 255 18.34 -14.73 -6.90
N SER A 256 17.65 -15.88 -6.87
CA SER A 256 17.40 -16.72 -8.03
C SER A 256 16.01 -16.40 -8.52
N ASN A 257 15.90 -15.92 -9.76
CA ASN A 257 14.67 -15.56 -10.45
C ASN A 257 14.14 -14.14 -10.12
N SER A 258 14.81 -13.12 -10.66
CA SER A 258 14.22 -11.78 -10.77
C SER A 258 12.98 -11.81 -11.67
N ILE A 259 11.94 -11.06 -11.33
CA ILE A 259 10.77 -10.82 -12.19
C ILE A 259 11.24 -10.16 -13.49
N ILE A 260 12.04 -9.10 -13.34
CA ILE A 260 12.60 -8.34 -14.46
C ILE A 260 13.91 -7.64 -14.06
N ARG A 261 14.77 -7.45 -15.06
CA ARG A 261 15.97 -6.64 -15.00
C ARG A 261 15.80 -5.42 -15.89
N TYR A 262 15.90 -4.23 -15.32
CA TYR A 262 15.95 -2.96 -16.06
C TYR A 262 17.38 -2.51 -16.24
N ARG A 263 17.70 -2.03 -17.44
CA ARG A 263 18.86 -1.17 -17.62
C ARG A 263 18.44 0.27 -17.34
N ALA A 264 18.96 0.88 -16.27
CA ALA A 264 18.53 2.19 -15.80
C ALA A 264 18.62 3.28 -16.88
N SER A 265 19.60 3.18 -17.78
CA SER A 265 19.81 4.13 -18.87
C SER A 265 18.79 4.01 -20.02
N ASP A 266 18.00 2.93 -20.07
CA ASP A 266 17.14 2.58 -21.21
C ASP A 266 15.86 1.85 -20.76
N SER A 267 15.26 2.29 -19.65
CA SER A 267 14.03 1.71 -19.11
C SER A 267 12.79 2.56 -19.38
N SER A 268 12.93 3.73 -20.02
CA SER A 268 11.83 4.68 -20.19
C SER A 268 10.66 4.12 -20.98
N SER A 269 10.92 3.30 -22.00
CA SER A 269 9.90 2.59 -22.79
C SER A 269 9.23 1.44 -22.03
N GLN A 270 9.78 1.02 -20.89
CA GLN A 270 9.25 -0.07 -20.08
C GLN A 270 8.53 0.40 -18.81
N LEU A 271 8.54 1.72 -18.57
CA LEU A 271 8.02 2.33 -17.36
C LEU A 271 6.90 3.34 -17.69
N PRO A 272 5.89 3.47 -16.82
CA PRO A 272 5.72 2.79 -15.53
C PRO A 272 5.51 1.27 -15.65
N GLN A 273 5.86 0.50 -14.61
CA GLN A 273 5.51 -0.93 -14.51
C GLN A 273 4.84 -1.18 -13.17
N GLN A 274 3.68 -1.85 -13.23
CA GLN A 274 2.93 -2.31 -12.06
C GLN A 274 3.47 -3.67 -11.62
N PHE A 275 3.49 -3.90 -10.32
CA PHE A 275 3.69 -5.20 -9.72
C PHE A 275 2.52 -5.47 -8.78
N ASN A 276 1.93 -6.65 -8.88
CA ASN A 276 0.79 -7.01 -8.08
C ASN A 276 1.19 -8.05 -7.02
N GLY A 277 0.72 -7.84 -5.80
CA GLY A 277 0.81 -8.84 -4.75
C GLY A 277 1.56 -8.39 -3.52
N GLN A 278 2.44 -9.25 -3.03
CA GLN A 278 3.26 -8.94 -1.88
C GLN A 278 4.37 -7.94 -2.28
N PRO A 279 4.77 -7.06 -1.35
CA PRO A 279 5.83 -6.09 -1.58
C PRO A 279 7.14 -6.71 -2.11
N ASN A 280 7.75 -6.04 -3.08
CA ASN A 280 8.91 -6.50 -3.84
C ASN A 280 10.24 -5.98 -3.27
N SER A 281 11.32 -6.56 -3.78
CA SER A 281 12.69 -6.14 -3.52
C SER A 281 13.34 -5.61 -4.80
N TYR A 282 13.87 -4.39 -4.74
CA TYR A 282 14.55 -3.70 -5.83
C TYR A 282 16.04 -3.66 -5.55
N VAL A 283 16.84 -4.30 -6.40
CA VAL A 283 18.29 -4.46 -6.20
C VAL A 283 19.06 -3.75 -7.28
N LEU A 284 19.90 -2.80 -6.88
CA LEU A 284 20.88 -2.14 -7.74
C LEU A 284 22.21 -2.89 -7.66
N THR A 285 22.75 -3.26 -8.82
CA THR A 285 24.06 -3.91 -8.94
C THR A 285 25.10 -2.92 -9.48
N GLY A 286 25.83 -2.27 -8.56
CA GLY A 286 26.83 -1.25 -8.90
C GLY A 286 26.25 0.15 -9.19
N GLY A 287 27.10 1.16 -9.02
CA GLY A 287 26.79 2.53 -9.39
C GLY A 287 25.78 3.22 -8.49
N LYS A 288 25.12 4.25 -9.04
CA LYS A 288 24.07 5.02 -8.36
C LYS A 288 22.83 5.05 -9.23
N ALA A 289 21.67 4.93 -8.59
CA ALA A 289 20.40 5.09 -9.26
C ALA A 289 19.41 5.83 -8.37
N LYS A 290 18.52 6.58 -9.01
CA LYS A 290 17.37 7.21 -8.40
C LYS A 290 16.13 6.51 -8.94
N ILE A 291 15.39 5.85 -8.06
CA ILE A 291 14.17 5.13 -8.41
C ILE A 291 12.96 5.85 -7.83
N THR A 292 11.87 5.92 -8.59
CA THR A 292 10.59 6.42 -8.08
C THR A 292 9.61 5.26 -7.99
N LEU A 293 9.26 4.89 -6.75
CA LEU A 293 8.31 3.84 -6.43
C LEU A 293 6.96 4.43 -6.04
N SER A 294 5.88 3.73 -6.34
CA SER A 294 4.52 4.18 -6.04
C SER A 294 3.57 3.01 -5.84
N ASN A 295 2.61 3.15 -4.92
CA ASN A 295 1.41 2.30 -4.88
C ASN A 295 0.14 3.03 -5.36
N VAL A 296 0.31 4.23 -5.93
CA VAL A 296 -0.79 4.98 -6.55
C VAL A 296 -1.07 4.39 -7.94
N GLN A 297 -2.06 3.50 -8.01
CA GLN A 297 -2.44 2.76 -9.22
C GLN A 297 -2.59 3.67 -10.45
N SER A 298 -3.33 4.79 -10.32
CA SER A 298 -3.62 5.69 -11.45
C SER A 298 -2.38 6.26 -12.14
N ARG A 299 -1.25 6.36 -11.44
CA ARG A 299 0.05 6.80 -11.98
C ARG A 299 0.81 5.68 -12.69
N LEU A 300 0.65 4.44 -12.22
CA LEU A 300 1.31 3.27 -12.81
C LEU A 300 0.61 2.81 -14.10
N GLU A 301 -0.66 3.16 -14.28
CA GLU A 301 -1.43 2.89 -15.49
C GLU A 301 -1.08 3.86 -16.65
N GLU A 302 -0.46 5.01 -16.37
CA GLU A 302 -0.19 6.05 -17.37
C GLU A 302 0.76 5.61 -18.48
N THR A 303 0.33 5.74 -19.73
CA THR A 303 1.21 5.58 -20.90
C THR A 303 1.60 6.96 -21.44
N LYS A 304 2.88 7.30 -21.33
CA LYS A 304 3.39 8.60 -21.81
C LYS A 304 3.49 8.65 -23.34
N ASP A 305 4.04 7.61 -23.94
CA ASP A 305 4.36 7.55 -25.36
C ASP A 305 4.03 6.19 -25.97
N PHE A 306 3.84 6.17 -27.29
CA PHE A 306 3.76 4.94 -28.07
C PHE A 306 5.10 4.21 -28.06
N GLY A 307 5.04 2.88 -28.16
CA GLY A 307 6.20 2.01 -27.99
C GLY A 307 6.39 1.52 -26.55
N ARG A 308 5.57 1.98 -25.59
CA ARG A 308 5.60 1.46 -24.22
C ARG A 308 5.37 -0.06 -24.24
N SER A 309 6.21 -0.81 -23.55
CA SER A 309 6.08 -2.26 -23.41
C SER A 309 6.23 -2.67 -21.96
N GLY A 310 5.71 -3.84 -21.59
CA GLY A 310 5.81 -4.34 -20.24
C GLY A 310 5.15 -5.69 -20.09
N PHE A 311 4.78 -6.02 -18.87
CA PHE A 311 4.09 -7.27 -18.57
C PHE A 311 3.05 -7.11 -17.47
N LEU A 312 2.21 -8.13 -17.32
CA LEU A 312 1.20 -8.28 -16.29
C LEU A 312 1.45 -9.65 -15.68
N GLU A 313 1.67 -9.69 -14.39
CA GLU A 313 1.96 -10.91 -13.65
C GLU A 313 0.98 -11.12 -12.49
N SER A 314 0.77 -12.39 -12.18
CA SER A 314 -0.04 -12.78 -11.03
C SER A 314 0.67 -12.53 -9.69
N ARG A 315 -0.14 -12.47 -8.62
CA ARG A 315 0.29 -12.16 -7.25
C ARG A 315 1.51 -12.93 -6.75
N TYR A 316 1.62 -14.21 -7.11
CA TYR A 316 2.75 -15.08 -6.72
C TYR A 316 3.36 -15.71 -7.98
N PHE A 317 3.59 -14.89 -9.01
CA PHE A 317 4.18 -15.36 -10.26
C PHE A 317 5.53 -16.08 -10.02
N GLY A 318 5.68 -17.26 -10.63
CA GLY A 318 6.84 -18.13 -10.46
C GLY A 318 6.77 -19.05 -9.24
N GLN A 319 5.74 -18.93 -8.40
CA GLN A 319 5.55 -19.75 -7.19
C GLN A 319 4.23 -20.54 -7.28
N PRO A 320 4.22 -21.84 -6.95
CA PRO A 320 3.00 -22.62 -6.91
C PRO A 320 2.10 -22.17 -5.76
N TRP A 321 0.99 -21.50 -6.07
CA TRP A 321 0.02 -21.02 -5.09
C TRP A 321 -1.42 -21.16 -5.58
N MET A 322 -2.37 -21.17 -4.64
CA MET A 322 -3.80 -21.37 -4.91
C MET A 322 -4.56 -20.08 -5.30
N ASP A 323 -3.94 -18.93 -5.12
CA ASP A 323 -4.47 -17.61 -5.45
C ASP A 323 -3.43 -16.90 -6.30
N GLN A 324 -3.74 -16.67 -7.57
CA GLN A 324 -2.88 -16.01 -8.55
C GLN A 324 -3.60 -14.80 -9.16
N ASP A 325 -4.54 -14.22 -8.41
CA ASP A 325 -5.41 -13.17 -8.94
C ASP A 325 -4.62 -11.91 -9.27
N PHE A 326 -4.99 -11.28 -10.38
CA PHE A 326 -4.50 -9.95 -10.68
C PHE A 326 -5.52 -9.09 -11.40
N LYS A 327 -5.35 -7.77 -11.23
CA LYS A 327 -6.03 -6.77 -12.04
C LYS A 327 -5.08 -5.62 -12.32
N PHE A 328 -4.92 -5.31 -13.60
CA PHE A 328 -4.07 -4.24 -14.08
C PHE A 328 -4.87 -3.30 -14.96
N GLY A 329 -4.54 -2.01 -14.90
CA GLY A 329 -5.03 -0.99 -15.83
C GLY A 329 -3.93 -0.47 -16.76
N LEU A 330 -4.30 -0.06 -17.97
CA LEU A 330 -3.44 0.65 -18.90
C LEU A 330 -4.24 1.79 -19.55
N LYS A 331 -3.74 3.01 -19.41
CA LYS A 331 -4.32 4.20 -20.06
C LYS A 331 -3.71 4.39 -21.44
N ALA A 332 -4.52 4.89 -22.36
CA ALA A 332 -4.08 5.30 -23.68
C ALA A 332 -3.08 6.45 -23.62
N VAL A 333 -2.30 6.58 -24.69
CA VAL A 333 -1.47 7.78 -24.89
C VAL A 333 -2.40 8.97 -25.07
N ASN A 334 -2.14 10.06 -24.34
CA ASN A 334 -2.89 11.30 -24.49
C ASN A 334 -2.53 11.98 -25.83
N SER A 335 -3.17 11.52 -26.90
CA SER A 335 -2.89 11.89 -28.28
C SER A 335 -4.15 11.81 -29.12
N THR A 336 -4.18 12.49 -30.28
CA THR A 336 -5.26 12.37 -31.26
C THR A 336 -5.22 11.07 -32.06
N THR A 337 -4.07 10.39 -32.10
CA THR A 337 -3.95 9.05 -32.68
C THR A 337 -4.54 8.01 -31.71
N PRO A 338 -5.44 7.13 -32.17
CA PRO A 338 -5.98 6.05 -31.34
C PRO A 338 -4.88 5.18 -30.75
N THR A 339 -5.09 4.66 -29.56
CA THR A 339 -4.14 3.74 -28.93
C THR A 339 -4.52 2.29 -29.20
N VAL A 340 -3.55 1.48 -29.61
CA VAL A 340 -3.67 0.03 -29.72
C VAL A 340 -2.93 -0.63 -28.57
N PHE A 341 -3.64 -1.40 -27.75
CA PHE A 341 -3.04 -2.30 -26.78
C PHE A 341 -2.88 -3.68 -27.42
N LYS A 342 -1.64 -4.15 -27.49
CA LYS A 342 -1.31 -5.50 -27.92
C LYS A 342 -0.94 -6.33 -26.69
N PHE A 343 -1.58 -7.47 -26.51
CA PHE A 343 -1.27 -8.46 -25.48
C PHE A 343 -0.74 -9.74 -26.12
N GLU A 344 0.32 -10.29 -25.54
CA GLU A 344 0.90 -11.58 -25.91
C GLU A 344 0.74 -12.53 -24.71
N PHE A 345 -0.11 -13.54 -24.89
CA PHE A 345 -0.45 -14.50 -23.85
C PHE A 345 0.64 -15.55 -23.78
N GLY A 346 1.65 -15.30 -22.95
CA GLY A 346 2.75 -16.22 -22.69
C GLY A 346 2.29 -17.40 -21.84
N THR A 347 2.57 -17.34 -20.54
CA THR A 347 2.15 -18.35 -19.57
C THR A 347 0.85 -17.89 -18.94
N VAL A 348 -0.29 -18.42 -19.37
CA VAL A 348 -1.59 -18.16 -18.76
C VAL A 348 -2.27 -19.51 -18.56
N PRO A 349 -2.01 -20.20 -17.43
CA PRO A 349 -2.82 -21.36 -17.07
C PRO A 349 -4.27 -20.91 -17.02
N LEU A 350 -5.15 -21.65 -17.69
CA LEU A 350 -6.59 -21.43 -17.61
C LEU A 350 -7.21 -22.80 -17.34
N GLU A 351 -7.00 -23.27 -16.11
CA GLU A 351 -7.41 -24.58 -15.61
C GLU A 351 -8.43 -24.39 -14.48
N ASN A 352 -9.13 -25.45 -14.03
CA ASN A 352 -9.90 -25.40 -12.77
C ASN A 352 -10.87 -24.21 -12.55
N GLN A 353 -11.49 -23.69 -13.62
CA GLN A 353 -12.38 -22.50 -13.62
C GLN A 353 -11.67 -21.13 -13.54
N ASP A 354 -10.36 -21.09 -13.79
CA ASP A 354 -9.62 -19.85 -14.01
C ASP A 354 -10.26 -19.04 -15.16
N THR A 355 -10.27 -17.72 -14.99
CA THR A 355 -10.80 -16.81 -16.01
C THR A 355 -9.85 -15.64 -16.24
N LEU A 356 -9.71 -15.25 -17.52
CA LEU A 356 -9.01 -14.05 -17.94
C LEU A 356 -9.99 -13.13 -18.66
N HIS A 357 -10.05 -11.88 -18.21
CA HIS A 357 -10.90 -10.84 -18.75
C HIS A 357 -10.04 -9.71 -19.29
N VAL A 358 -10.28 -9.30 -20.53
CA VAL A 358 -9.72 -8.06 -21.10
C VAL A 358 -10.90 -7.15 -21.44
N THR A 359 -11.02 -6.05 -20.72
CA THR A 359 -12.06 -5.04 -20.92
C THR A 359 -11.48 -3.79 -21.51
N ILE A 360 -12.13 -3.25 -22.54
CA ILE A 360 -11.71 -2.03 -23.24
C ILE A 360 -12.77 -0.96 -23.12
N TYR A 361 -12.31 0.22 -22.77
CA TYR A 361 -13.12 1.42 -22.57
C TYR A 361 -12.78 2.42 -23.67
N ASN A 362 -13.81 3.05 -24.24
CA ASN A 362 -13.68 4.11 -25.23
C ASN A 362 -14.72 5.18 -24.91
N GLY A 363 -14.29 6.43 -24.72
CA GLY A 363 -15.14 7.50 -24.20
C GLY A 363 -15.74 7.20 -22.83
N GLY A 364 -15.10 6.35 -22.02
CA GLY A 364 -15.59 5.92 -20.70
C GLY A 364 -16.68 4.85 -20.73
N VAL A 365 -16.99 4.27 -21.89
CA VAL A 365 -17.98 3.18 -22.05
C VAL A 365 -17.26 1.87 -22.38
N ASP A 366 -17.64 0.79 -21.71
CA ASP A 366 -17.20 -0.58 -21.97
C ASP A 366 -17.61 -0.98 -23.39
N GLN A 367 -16.64 -1.13 -24.30
CA GLN A 367 -16.89 -1.47 -25.70
C GLN A 367 -16.55 -2.90 -26.06
N THR A 368 -15.60 -3.54 -25.37
CA THR A 368 -15.18 -4.91 -25.70
C THR A 368 -14.80 -5.66 -24.45
N ILE A 369 -15.37 -6.85 -24.27
CA ILE A 369 -15.03 -7.80 -23.22
C ILE A 369 -14.54 -9.07 -23.92
N SER A 370 -13.25 -9.34 -23.86
CA SER A 370 -12.71 -10.64 -24.24
C SER A 370 -12.64 -11.51 -22.99
N TYR A 371 -13.36 -12.63 -23.02
CA TYR A 371 -13.43 -13.59 -21.92
C TYR A 371 -12.75 -14.89 -22.33
N TYR A 372 -11.82 -15.36 -21.50
CA TYR A 372 -11.12 -16.61 -21.71
C TYR A 372 -11.23 -17.48 -20.46
N ASN A 373 -11.77 -18.68 -20.64
CA ASN A 373 -11.75 -19.77 -19.64
C ASN A 373 -10.93 -20.98 -20.14
N LYS A 374 -10.22 -20.78 -21.26
CA LYS A 374 -9.29 -21.70 -21.91
C LYS A 374 -8.23 -20.88 -22.63
N LYS A 375 -7.03 -21.44 -22.79
CA LYS A 375 -5.90 -20.76 -23.43
C LYS A 375 -6.31 -20.13 -24.78
N PRO A 376 -6.05 -18.83 -25.02
CA PRO A 376 -6.39 -18.16 -26.27
C PRO A 376 -5.70 -18.81 -27.48
N THR A 377 -6.46 -19.10 -28.54
CA THR A 377 -5.96 -19.83 -29.72
C THR A 377 -4.99 -19.01 -30.57
N ASN A 378 -5.18 -17.69 -30.63
CA ASN A 378 -4.35 -16.78 -31.43
C ASN A 378 -3.03 -16.37 -30.74
N GLY A 379 -2.82 -16.78 -29.48
CA GLY A 379 -1.63 -16.42 -28.67
C GLY A 379 -1.46 -14.93 -28.37
N SER A 380 -2.24 -14.05 -29.01
CA SER A 380 -2.20 -12.60 -28.86
C SER A 380 -3.57 -11.96 -29.09
N LEU A 381 -3.73 -10.74 -28.62
CA LEU A 381 -4.91 -9.90 -28.77
C LEU A 381 -4.48 -8.46 -29.07
N GLU A 382 -5.06 -7.83 -30.09
CA GLU A 382 -4.89 -6.41 -30.39
C GLU A 382 -6.25 -5.71 -30.28
N VAL A 383 -6.30 -4.64 -29.50
CA VAL A 383 -7.54 -3.92 -29.18
C VAL A 383 -7.29 -2.41 -29.13
N ILE A 384 -8.28 -1.63 -29.57
CA ILE A 384 -8.21 -0.16 -29.66
C ILE A 384 -9.12 0.44 -28.58
N GLY A 385 -8.61 1.38 -27.78
CA GLY A 385 -9.40 2.10 -26.79
C GLY A 385 -8.61 3.14 -26.00
N ASP A 386 -9.30 3.81 -25.07
CA ASP A 386 -8.75 4.88 -24.22
C ASP A 386 -8.23 4.33 -22.89
N TYR A 387 -8.77 3.20 -22.45
CA TYR A 387 -8.35 2.52 -21.25
C TYR A 387 -8.61 1.02 -21.40
N CYS A 388 -7.71 0.22 -20.86
CA CYS A 388 -7.81 -1.22 -20.84
C CYS A 388 -7.64 -1.72 -19.41
N THR A 389 -8.48 -2.67 -19.01
CA THR A 389 -8.24 -3.48 -17.82
C THR A 389 -8.06 -4.93 -18.19
N VAL A 390 -7.06 -5.57 -17.59
CA VAL A 390 -6.86 -7.01 -17.68
C VAL A 390 -6.98 -7.58 -16.27
N SER A 391 -7.87 -8.55 -16.08
CA SER A 391 -7.97 -9.28 -14.82
C SER A 391 -7.89 -10.78 -15.03
N TYR A 392 -7.22 -11.45 -14.11
CA TYR A 392 -7.15 -12.89 -14.01
C TYR A 392 -7.70 -13.29 -12.65
N ASP A 393 -8.68 -14.19 -12.66
CA ASP A 393 -9.32 -14.73 -11.46
C ASP A 393 -9.05 -16.23 -11.41
N THR A 394 -8.49 -16.69 -10.31
CA THR A 394 -8.08 -18.07 -10.07
C THR A 394 -9.30 -18.89 -9.66
N GLY A 395 -9.49 -20.04 -10.30
CA GLY A 395 -10.53 -20.98 -9.97
C GLY A 395 -10.24 -21.77 -8.69
N ILE A 396 -11.28 -22.36 -8.11
CA ILE A 396 -11.16 -23.05 -6.83
C ILE A 396 -10.30 -24.31 -6.97
N GLY A 397 -9.23 -24.40 -6.16
CA GLY A 397 -8.42 -25.61 -6.00
C GLY A 397 -7.31 -25.82 -7.04
N GLY A 398 -7.10 -24.87 -7.95
CA GLY A 398 -5.95 -24.88 -8.86
C GLY A 398 -4.68 -24.38 -8.16
N ILE A 399 -3.59 -25.14 -8.23
CA ILE A 399 -2.25 -24.68 -7.81
C ILE A 399 -1.39 -24.60 -9.07
N HIS A 400 -0.90 -23.40 -9.38
CA HIS A 400 0.00 -23.19 -10.52
C HIS A 400 0.98 -22.04 -10.25
N ASN A 401 2.01 -21.95 -11.10
CA ASN A 401 3.09 -20.95 -10.97
C ASN A 401 2.71 -19.55 -11.45
N GLY A 402 1.41 -19.25 -11.49
CA GLY A 402 0.90 -17.97 -11.92
C GLY A 402 0.86 -17.73 -13.44
N SER A 403 0.58 -16.48 -13.78
CA SER A 403 0.35 -15.98 -15.14
C SER A 403 1.31 -14.84 -15.48
N LEU A 404 1.74 -14.76 -16.74
CA LEU A 404 2.55 -13.68 -17.30
C LEU A 404 2.05 -13.34 -18.71
N ILE A 405 1.56 -12.11 -18.88
CA ILE A 405 1.11 -11.56 -20.16
C ILE A 405 2.02 -10.40 -20.52
N ARG A 406 2.58 -10.38 -21.73
CA ARG A 406 3.36 -9.23 -22.21
C ARG A 406 2.43 -8.25 -22.90
N TYR A 407 2.73 -6.96 -22.81
CA TYR A 407 1.98 -5.94 -23.54
C TYR A 407 2.89 -5.00 -24.31
N THR A 408 2.34 -4.39 -25.35
CA THR A 408 2.93 -3.24 -26.04
C THR A 408 1.82 -2.27 -26.43
N VAL A 409 2.09 -0.98 -26.27
CA VAL A 409 1.20 0.10 -26.64
C VAL A 409 1.70 0.72 -27.93
N THR A 410 0.88 0.68 -28.98
CA THR A 410 1.27 1.09 -30.34
C THR A 410 0.22 1.98 -30.98
N GLN A 411 0.59 2.56 -32.12
CA GLN A 411 -0.35 3.22 -33.01
C GLN A 411 -0.96 2.19 -33.96
N PRO A 412 -2.16 2.42 -34.50
CA PRO A 412 -2.73 1.59 -35.55
C PRO A 412 -1.77 1.51 -36.72
N LYS A 413 -1.54 0.30 -37.25
CA LYS A 413 -0.79 0.14 -38.49
C LYS A 413 -1.56 0.84 -39.60
N LEU A 414 -0.97 1.88 -40.18
CA LEU A 414 -1.45 2.45 -41.43
C LEU A 414 -1.23 1.40 -42.52
N THR A 415 -2.28 0.64 -42.83
CA THR A 415 -2.30 -0.14 -44.06
C THR A 415 -2.44 0.85 -45.21
N ILE A 416 -1.33 1.44 -45.65
CA ILE A 416 -1.29 2.11 -46.95
C ILE A 416 -1.42 0.99 -47.97
N GLY A 417 -2.66 0.69 -48.35
CA GLY A 417 -2.91 -0.10 -49.55
C GLY A 417 -2.24 0.61 -50.71
N LEU A 418 -1.09 0.09 -51.15
CA LEU A 418 -0.41 0.50 -52.37
C LEU A 418 -1.27 0.34 -53.63
N SER A 419 -2.53 -0.11 -53.51
CA SER A 419 -3.52 -0.16 -54.59
C SER A 419 -4.28 1.15 -54.83
N GLY A 420 -4.10 2.19 -54.00
CA GLY A 420 -4.89 3.43 -54.10
C GLY A 420 -4.17 4.69 -54.63
N ILE A 421 -2.83 4.71 -54.71
CA ILE A 421 -2.06 5.94 -54.99
C ILE A 421 -1.64 6.10 -56.46
N PHE A 422 -1.94 5.15 -57.36
CA PHE A 422 -1.57 5.25 -58.79
C PHE A 422 -2.68 5.66 -59.77
N SER A 423 -3.91 6.00 -59.34
CA SER A 423 -5.01 6.32 -60.27
C SER A 423 -5.40 7.79 -60.41
N PHE A 424 -4.62 8.75 -59.90
CA PHE A 424 -4.98 10.18 -60.00
C PHE A 424 -3.99 11.12 -60.71
N VAL A 425 -3.03 10.59 -61.48
CA VAL A 425 -2.23 11.42 -62.39
C VAL A 425 -1.98 10.70 -63.72
N PHE A 426 -3.00 10.64 -64.59
CA PHE A 426 -2.85 10.57 -66.06
C PHE A 426 -4.19 10.83 -66.78
N VAL A 427 -4.86 11.95 -66.47
CA VAL A 427 -5.94 12.51 -67.33
C VAL A 427 -5.74 14.01 -67.57
N ALA A 428 -4.48 14.43 -67.73
CA ALA A 428 -4.14 15.82 -68.09
C ALA A 428 -2.98 15.90 -69.09
N LEU A 429 -2.95 15.00 -70.07
CA LEU A 429 -2.04 15.05 -71.22
C LEU A 429 -2.75 14.47 -72.46
N ASN A 430 -3.88 15.09 -72.83
CA ASN A 430 -4.50 14.93 -74.16
C ASN A 430 -5.21 16.21 -74.61
N VAL A 431 -4.70 17.37 -74.18
CA VAL A 431 -5.01 18.67 -74.80
C VAL A 431 -3.68 19.38 -74.88
N PHE A 432 -3.27 19.74 -76.10
CA PHE A 432 -1.95 20.26 -76.53
C PHE A 432 -0.97 19.23 -77.11
N ALA A 433 -1.26 18.77 -78.33
CA ALA A 433 -0.23 18.54 -79.36
C ALA A 433 -0.89 18.42 -80.77
N PHE A 434 -0.67 19.46 -81.59
CA PHE A 434 -0.86 19.58 -83.07
C PHE A 434 -2.31 19.58 -83.61
N HIS A 435 -2.78 20.65 -84.27
CA HIS A 435 -2.55 20.97 -85.70
C HIS A 435 -2.92 19.84 -86.64
#